data_AF-A0AAN5CHP9-F1
#
_entry.id   AF-A0AAN5CHP9-F1
#
_cell.length_a   1.000
_cell.length_b   1.000
_cell.length_c   1.000
_cell.angle_alpha   90.00
_cell.angle_beta   90.00
_cell.angle_gamma   90.00
#
_symmetry.space_group_name_H-M   'P 1'
#
loop_
_entity.id
_entity.type
_entity.pdbx_description
1 polymer ?
#
loop_
_entity_poly.entity_id
_entity_poly.type
_entity_poly.pdbx_seq_one_letter_code
_entity_poly.pdbx_strand_id
1 'polypeptide(L)'
;SVRMSSSRLLLLIFLLVSFVVFCDSVKLSPEMERCAEQLIREIAKEPNVMIKDAIIKIMKHVQTGALGEAQQIVRGIPEPTRSASIDKYMLGECVPMKSCLECPVEL
;
A
#
# COMPACT_ATOMS: atom_id res chain seq x y z
N SER A 1 24.55 -32.54 28.45
CA SER A 1 23.45 -32.88 27.53
C SER A 1 22.17 -32.26 28.08
N VAL A 2 21.77 -31.08 27.58
CA VAL A 2 20.59 -30.34 28.08
C VAL A 2 19.38 -30.85 27.30
N ARG A 3 18.61 -31.76 27.90
CA ARG A 3 17.35 -32.25 27.34
C ARG A 3 16.27 -31.20 27.58
N MET A 4 16.22 -30.20 26.71
CA MET A 4 15.19 -29.16 26.72
C MET A 4 13.87 -29.77 26.25
N SER A 5 12.88 -29.80 27.15
CA SER A 5 11.58 -30.44 26.94
C SER A 5 10.86 -29.86 25.73
N SER A 6 10.53 -30.71 24.75
CA SER A 6 9.89 -30.38 23.46
C SER A 6 8.59 -29.56 23.59
N SER A 7 7.97 -29.59 24.77
CA SER A 7 6.76 -28.81 25.10
C SER A 7 7.03 -27.29 25.21
N ARG A 8 8.24 -26.88 25.67
CA ARG A 8 8.60 -25.46 25.78
C ARG A 8 8.95 -24.83 24.43
N LEU A 9 9.45 -25.64 23.49
CA LEU A 9 9.77 -25.19 22.13
C LEU A 9 8.50 -24.87 21.33
N LEU A 10 7.45 -25.70 21.48
CA LEU A 10 6.15 -25.49 20.82
C LEU A 10 5.42 -24.24 21.33
N LEU A 11 5.51 -23.94 22.63
CA LEU A 11 4.95 -22.72 23.23
C LEU A 11 5.66 -21.44 22.73
N LEU A 12 6.98 -21.49 22.57
CA LEU A 12 7.76 -20.39 21.99
C LEU A 12 7.43 -20.16 20.51
N ILE A 13 7.21 -21.23 19.74
CA ILE A 13 6.78 -21.13 18.34
C ILE A 13 5.37 -20.51 18.25
N PHE A 14 4.43 -20.90 19.10
CA PHE A 14 3.08 -20.31 19.12
C PHE A 14 3.08 -18.81 19.52
N LEU A 15 3.96 -18.41 20.45
CA LEU A 15 4.15 -17.00 20.82
C LEU A 15 4.78 -16.17 19.69
N LEU A 16 5.74 -16.74 18.95
CA LEU A 16 6.36 -16.07 17.79
C LEU A 16 5.38 -15.90 16.62
N VAL A 17 4.51 -16.88 16.35
CA VAL A 17 3.51 -16.79 15.27
C VAL A 17 2.43 -15.75 15.59
N SER A 18 2.11 -15.56 16.87
CA SER A 18 1.13 -14.56 17.32
C SER A 18 1.63 -13.11 17.15
N PHE A 19 2.94 -12.90 17.14
CA PHE A 19 3.55 -11.57 17.01
C PHE A 19 3.64 -11.07 15.56
N VAL A 20 3.54 -11.97 14.58
CA VAL A 20 3.63 -11.61 13.14
C VAL A 20 2.27 -11.22 12.55
N VAL A 21 1.17 -11.37 13.30
CA VAL A 21 -0.20 -11.01 12.86
C VAL A 21 -0.65 -9.68 13.48
N PHE A 22 0.28 -8.77 13.75
CA PHE A 22 -0.03 -7.34 13.74
C PHE A 22 0.27 -6.82 12.33
N CYS A 23 -0.50 -7.29 11.34
CA CYS A 23 -0.68 -6.48 10.14
C CYS A 23 -1.47 -5.27 10.61
N ASP A 24 -0.78 -4.15 10.77
CA ASP A 24 -1.37 -2.83 10.88
C ASP A 24 -2.46 -2.69 9.81
N SER A 25 -3.72 -2.85 10.21
CA SER A 25 -4.82 -2.22 9.50
C SER A 25 -4.52 -0.74 9.59
N VAL A 26 -3.84 -0.21 8.56
CA VAL A 26 -3.53 1.21 8.47
C VAL A 26 -4.86 1.92 8.62
N LYS A 27 -5.04 2.54 9.78
CA LYS A 27 -6.18 3.40 10.03
C LYS A 27 -5.95 4.59 9.11
N LEU A 28 -6.53 4.51 7.91
CA LEU A 28 -6.44 5.55 6.90
C LEU A 28 -6.78 6.86 7.60
N SER A 29 -5.87 7.84 7.49
CA SER A 29 -6.19 9.16 8.01
C SER A 29 -7.43 9.67 7.26
N PRO A 30 -8.25 10.54 7.87
CA PRO A 30 -9.41 11.12 7.19
C PRO A 30 -9.05 11.83 5.87
N GLU A 31 -7.80 12.29 5.72
CA GLU A 31 -7.29 12.86 4.47
C GLU A 31 -7.08 11.79 3.40
N MET A 32 -6.57 10.62 3.78
CA MET A 32 -6.39 9.47 2.86
C MET A 32 -7.74 8.92 2.39
N GLU A 33 -8.75 8.91 3.27
CA GLU A 33 -10.11 8.50 2.89
C GLU A 33 -10.72 9.45 1.85
N ARG A 34 -10.58 10.77 2.05
CA ARG A 34 -11.04 11.77 1.08
C ARG A 34 -10.31 11.67 -0.25
N CYS A 35 -8.99 11.45 -0.22
CA CYS A 35 -8.24 11.17 -1.42
C CYS A 35 -8.76 9.92 -2.14
N ALA A 36 -8.95 8.81 -1.42
CA ALA A 36 -9.46 7.57 -2.00
C ALA A 36 -10.83 7.77 -2.68
N GLU A 37 -11.74 8.51 -2.05
CA GLU A 37 -13.03 8.86 -2.66
C GLU A 37 -12.89 9.71 -3.94
N GLN A 38 -12.00 10.71 -3.92
CA GLN A 38 -11.72 11.52 -5.12
C GLN A 38 -11.13 10.65 -6.23
N LEU A 39 -10.15 9.81 -5.89
CA LEU A 39 -9.46 8.92 -6.83
C LEU A 39 -10.47 7.98 -7.50
N ILE A 40 -11.37 7.36 -6.73
CA ILE A 40 -12.41 6.47 -7.27
C ILE A 40 -13.28 7.20 -8.31
N ARG A 41 -13.67 8.45 -8.05
CA ARG A 41 -14.49 9.25 -8.98
C ARG A 41 -13.75 9.58 -10.28
N GLU A 42 -12.46 9.89 -10.20
CA GLU A 42 -11.66 10.25 -11.37
C GLU A 42 -11.20 9.02 -12.18
N ILE A 43 -10.81 7.93 -11.51
CA ILE A 43 -10.45 6.66 -12.15
C ILE A 43 -11.64 6.06 -12.91
N ALA A 44 -12.87 6.24 -12.42
CA ALA A 44 -14.08 5.78 -13.11
C ALA A 44 -14.19 6.37 -14.53
N LYS A 45 -13.61 7.55 -14.76
CA LYS A 45 -13.60 8.27 -16.04
C LYS A 45 -12.36 7.99 -16.89
N GLU A 46 -11.39 7.22 -16.39
CA GLU A 46 -10.14 6.93 -17.11
C GLU A 46 -10.39 5.94 -18.27
N PRO A 47 -10.23 6.36 -19.54
CA PRO A 47 -10.37 5.47 -20.70
C PRO A 47 -9.24 4.44 -20.80
N ASN A 48 -8.07 4.71 -20.22
CA ASN A 48 -6.93 3.80 -20.27
C ASN A 48 -7.07 2.69 -19.21
N VAL A 49 -7.46 1.50 -19.67
CA VAL A 49 -7.66 0.32 -18.82
C VAL A 49 -6.41 -0.06 -18.02
N MET A 50 -5.21 0.09 -18.60
CA MET A 50 -3.95 -0.23 -17.90
C MET A 50 -3.72 0.70 -16.71
N ILE A 51 -3.97 2.00 -16.88
CA ILE A 51 -3.83 3.00 -15.81
C ILE A 51 -4.90 2.80 -14.75
N LYS A 52 -6.14 2.55 -15.17
CA LYS A 52 -7.24 2.22 -14.28
C LYS A 52 -6.92 1.01 -13.38
N ASP A 53 -6.44 -0.08 -13.97
CA ASP A 53 -6.06 -1.29 -13.23
C ASP A 53 -4.88 -1.06 -12.29
N ALA A 54 -3.88 -0.29 -12.73
CA ALA A 54 -2.73 0.04 -11.89
C ALA A 54 -3.16 0.83 -10.64
N ILE A 55 -4.00 1.86 -10.81
CA ILE A 55 -4.46 2.68 -9.69
C ILE A 55 -5.36 1.87 -8.75
N ILE A 56 -6.25 1.02 -9.26
CA ILE A 56 -7.07 0.12 -8.43
C ILE A 56 -6.19 -0.80 -7.57
N LYS A 57 -5.12 -1.38 -8.15
CA LYS A 57 -4.18 -2.22 -7.40
C LYS A 57 -3.43 -1.43 -6.34
N ILE A 58 -2.94 -0.22 -6.67
CA ILE A 58 -2.28 0.68 -5.72
C ILE A 58 -3.22 0.97 -4.54
N MET A 59 -4.47 1.34 -4.81
CA MET A 59 -5.46 1.62 -3.76
C MET A 59 -5.69 0.41 -2.85
N LYS A 60 -5.83 -0.79 -3.43
CA LYS A 60 -6.00 -2.03 -2.66
C LYS A 60 -4.84 -2.25 -1.69
N HIS A 61 -3.60 -2.07 -2.17
CA HIS A 61 -2.41 -2.23 -1.34
C HIS A 61 -2.30 -1.14 -0.26
N VAL A 62 -2.62 0.11 -0.58
CA VAL A 62 -2.66 1.20 0.41
C VAL A 62 -3.70 0.93 1.51
N GLN A 63 -4.89 0.46 1.15
CA GLN A 63 -5.95 0.13 2.11
C GLN A 63 -5.58 -1.01 3.05
N THR A 64 -4.74 -1.95 2.61
CA THR A 64 -4.28 -3.07 3.44
C THR A 64 -2.95 -2.78 4.14
N GLY A 65 -2.43 -1.56 4.08
CA GLY A 65 -1.13 -1.19 4.64
C GLY A 65 0.10 -1.75 3.91
N ALA A 66 -0.11 -2.36 2.75
CA ALA A 66 0.91 -2.96 1.89
C ALA A 66 1.60 -1.90 1.03
N LEU A 67 2.24 -0.92 1.68
CA LEU A 67 2.79 0.27 0.99
C LEU A 67 3.94 -0.06 0.04
N GLY A 68 4.75 -1.08 0.36
CA GLY A 68 5.85 -1.53 -0.51
C GLY A 68 5.34 -2.05 -1.86
N GLU A 69 4.27 -2.85 -1.85
CA GLU A 69 3.61 -3.38 -3.04
C GLU A 69 2.96 -2.26 -3.86
N ALA A 70 2.33 -1.29 -3.19
CA ALA A 70 1.80 -0.09 -3.85
C ALA A 70 2.91 0.68 -4.58
N GLN A 71 4.05 0.89 -3.93
CA GLN A 71 5.22 1.56 -4.52
C GLN A 71 5.82 0.78 -5.69
N GLN A 72 5.88 -0.55 -5.63
CA GLN A 72 6.34 -1.38 -6.75
C GLN A 72 5.47 -1.20 -8.00
N ILE A 73 4.15 -1.12 -7.84
CA ILE A 73 3.24 -0.89 -8.97
C ILE A 73 3.48 0.49 -9.58
N VAL A 74 3.60 1.54 -8.76
CA VAL A 74 3.90 2.89 -9.24
C VAL A 74 5.21 2.92 -10.03
N ARG A 75 6.27 2.31 -9.49
CA ARG A 75 7.59 2.25 -10.16
C ARG A 75 7.57 1.43 -11.45
N GLY A 76 6.70 0.43 -11.54
CA GLY A 76 6.48 -0.37 -12.74
C GLY A 76 5.83 0.41 -13.89
N ILE A 77 5.23 1.58 -13.62
CA ILE A 77 4.74 2.48 -14.66
C ILE A 77 5.93 3.27 -15.23
N PRO A 78 6.20 3.19 -16.55
CA PRO A 78 7.30 3.92 -17.16
C PRO A 78 7.04 5.42 -17.21
N GLU A 79 8.11 6.20 -17.24
CA GLU A 79 8.03 7.61 -17.64
C GLU A 79 7.75 7.72 -19.15
N PRO A 80 7.03 8.74 -19.63
CA PRO A 80 6.45 9.88 -18.89
C PRO A 80 5.07 9.60 -18.28
N THR A 81 4.52 8.39 -18.52
CA THR A 81 3.15 8.01 -18.13
C THR A 81 2.93 8.09 -16.62
N ARG A 82 3.95 7.74 -15.83
CA ARG A 82 3.91 7.83 -14.38
C ARG A 82 3.75 9.28 -13.90
N SER A 83 4.64 10.18 -14.32
CA SER A 83 4.53 11.61 -13.96
C SER A 83 3.17 12.19 -14.37
N ALA A 84 2.71 11.90 -15.60
CA ALA A 84 1.42 12.38 -16.07
C ALA A 84 0.23 11.84 -15.25
N SER A 85 0.31 10.60 -14.78
CA SER A 85 -0.73 10.00 -13.94
C SER A 85 -0.72 10.60 -12.53
N ILE A 86 0.45 10.86 -11.96
CA ILE A 86 0.58 11.52 -10.66
C ILE A 86 -0.02 12.93 -10.75
N ASP A 87 0.34 13.71 -11.76
CA ASP A 87 -0.17 15.08 -11.89
C ASP A 87 -1.67 15.13 -12.20
N LYS A 88 -2.21 14.11 -12.88
CA LYS A 88 -3.64 14.01 -13.17
C LYS A 88 -4.46 13.61 -11.95
N TYR A 89 -3.97 12.69 -11.12
CA TYR A 89 -4.77 12.03 -10.08
C TYR A 89 -4.43 12.44 -8.65
N MET A 90 -3.20 12.91 -8.39
CA MET A 90 -2.73 13.30 -7.06
C MET A 90 -2.87 14.81 -6.82
N LEU A 91 -4.08 15.33 -7.07
CA LEU A 91 -4.44 16.75 -6.87
C LEU A 91 -5.36 16.92 -5.65
N GLY A 92 -5.46 18.14 -5.12
CA GLY A 92 -6.40 18.49 -4.04
C GLY A 92 -6.17 17.66 -2.78
N GLU A 93 -7.19 16.90 -2.36
CA GLU A 93 -7.14 16.05 -1.16
C GLU A 93 -6.09 14.92 -1.26
N CYS A 94 -5.59 14.62 -2.46
CA CYS A 94 -4.57 13.60 -2.69
C CYS A 94 -3.12 14.11 -2.66
N VAL A 95 -2.91 15.42 -2.50
CA VAL A 95 -1.54 15.99 -2.42
C VAL A 95 -0.71 15.36 -1.30
N PRO A 96 -1.22 15.09 -0.09
CA PRO A 96 -0.46 14.40 0.96
C PRO A 96 0.00 12.99 0.57
N MET A 97 -0.75 12.29 -0.30
CA MET A 97 -0.38 10.97 -0.79
C MET A 97 0.72 10.98 -1.86
N LYS A 98 0.89 12.10 -2.57
CA LYS A 98 1.91 12.23 -3.62
C LYS A 98 3.30 11.91 -3.05
N SER A 99 3.62 12.47 -1.88
CA SER A 99 4.87 12.23 -1.17
C SER A 99 5.07 10.75 -0.88
N CYS A 100 4.06 10.04 -0.37
CA CYS A 100 4.17 8.60 -0.01
C CYS A 100 4.46 7.68 -1.20
N LEU A 101 3.98 8.03 -2.40
CA LEU A 101 4.21 7.26 -3.62
C LEU A 101 5.54 7.61 -4.30
N GLU A 102 6.08 8.79 -4.03
CA GLU A 102 7.40 9.25 -4.50
C GLU A 102 8.53 8.95 -3.51
N CYS A 103 8.23 8.58 -2.26
CA CYS A 103 9.22 8.23 -1.25
C CYS A 103 10.12 7.05 -1.68
N PRO A 104 11.41 7.05 -1.29
CA PRO A 104 12.22 5.85 -1.36
C PRO A 104 11.59 4.76 -0.48
N VAL A 105 11.42 3.54 -1.02
CA VAL A 105 11.09 2.35 -0.24
C VAL A 105 12.23 2.19 0.79
N GLU A 106 11.98 2.49 2.05
CA GLU A 106 12.89 2.03 3.11
C GLU A 106 12.77 0.50 3.13
N LEU A 107 13.85 -0.15 2.69
CA LEU A 107 14.03 -1.61 2.70
C LEU A 107 14.37 -2.09 4.11
#